data_AF-A0A4C2A8M2-F1
#
_entry.id   AF-A0A4C2A8M2-F1
#
_cell.length_a   1.000
_cell.length_b   1.000
_cell.length_c   1.000
_cell.angle_alpha   90.00
_cell.angle_beta   90.00
_cell.angle_gamma   90.00
#
_symmetry.space_group_name_H-M   'P 1'
#
loop_
_entity.id
_entity.type
_entity.pdbx_description
1 polymer ?
#
loop_
_entity_poly.entity_id
_entity_poly.type
_entity_poly.pdbx_seq_one_letter_code
_entity_poly.pdbx_strand_id
1 'polypeptide(L)'
;MAHKKGIEALNRMLQDIRGFNRLMGGVTVLLAGDFRQTLPVVPRGTRADEIKACIKSSILWSLVKVLSLTINMRVQLLQNQKGGEFSKILIDIGKGKIPEEDGKINISCLHCDIVPDLINLTDKIYPNIAKAGENCSSWLKERQFLLQLMNKPILSITFAGENAN
;
A
#
# COMPACT_ATOMS: atom_id res chain seq x y z
N MET A 1 -2.06 2.33 -7.36
CA MET A 1 -2.23 3.54 -8.19
C MET A 1 -1.93 3.39 -9.69
N ALA A 2 -1.55 2.22 -10.23
CA ALA A 2 -1.36 2.08 -11.67
C ALA A 2 -2.69 1.88 -12.42
N HIS A 3 -2.90 2.59 -13.54
CA HIS A 3 -4.03 2.40 -14.43
C HIS A 3 -3.86 1.11 -15.26
N LYS A 4 -4.90 0.30 -15.42
CA LYS A 4 -4.83 -1.02 -16.09
C LYS A 4 -4.25 -0.97 -17.51
N LYS A 5 -4.61 0.06 -18.27
CA LYS A 5 -4.09 0.29 -19.63
C LYS A 5 -2.57 0.33 -19.69
N GLY A 6 -1.89 0.83 -18.65
CA GLY A 6 -0.43 0.81 -18.61
C GLY A 6 0.13 -0.61 -18.55
N ILE A 7 -0.52 -1.50 -17.81
CA ILE A 7 -0.11 -2.91 -17.67
C ILE A 7 -0.47 -3.71 -18.92
N GLU A 8 -1.62 -3.42 -19.53
CA GLU A 8 -2.02 -4.00 -20.82
C GLU A 8 -1.08 -3.57 -21.95
N ALA A 9 -0.68 -2.30 -21.97
CA ALA A 9 0.31 -1.79 -22.92
C ALA A 9 1.69 -2.43 -22.69
N LEU A 10 2.12 -2.58 -21.44
CA LEU A 10 3.34 -3.30 -21.09
C LEU A 10 3.32 -4.74 -21.61
N ASN A 11 2.20 -5.46 -21.44
CA ASN A 11 2.05 -6.81 -21.96
C ASN A 11 2.26 -6.87 -23.48
N ARG A 12 1.57 -5.99 -24.22
CA ARG A 12 1.68 -5.93 -25.70
C ARG A 12 3.10 -5.57 -26.12
N MET A 13 3.69 -4.54 -25.51
CA MET A 13 5.06 -4.11 -25.77
C MET A 13 6.06 -5.27 -25.58
N LEU A 14 5.93 -6.05 -24.50
CA LEU A 14 6.81 -7.18 -24.26
C LEU A 14 6.60 -8.31 -25.29
N GLN A 15 5.36 -8.54 -25.73
CA GLN A 15 5.06 -9.50 -26.79
C GLN A 15 5.70 -9.07 -28.12
N ASP A 16 5.57 -7.79 -28.47
CA ASP A 16 6.09 -7.22 -29.71
C ASP A 16 7.62 -7.23 -29.73
N ILE A 17 8.27 -6.72 -28.67
CA ILE A 17 9.74 -6.66 -28.58
C ILE A 17 10.36 -8.06 -28.61
N ARG A 18 9.73 -9.05 -27.97
CA ARG A 18 10.27 -10.41 -27.92
C ARG A 18 9.84 -11.29 -29.09
N GLY A 19 8.89 -10.84 -29.93
CA GLY A 19 8.27 -11.67 -30.96
C GLY A 19 7.57 -12.91 -30.39
N PHE A 20 7.11 -12.86 -29.12
CA PHE A 20 6.56 -14.03 -28.43
C PHE A 20 5.21 -13.72 -27.81
N ASN A 21 4.15 -14.30 -28.36
CA ASN A 21 2.76 -14.01 -27.99
C ASN A 21 2.30 -14.68 -26.66
N ARG A 22 3.21 -14.86 -25.70
CA ARG A 22 2.85 -15.31 -24.33
C ARG A 22 2.56 -14.10 -23.44
N LEU A 23 1.94 -14.35 -22.28
CA LEU A 23 1.71 -13.31 -21.27
C LEU A 23 3.03 -12.62 -20.92
N MET A 24 3.04 -11.28 -20.93
CA MET A 24 4.20 -10.42 -20.72
C MET A 24 5.38 -10.78 -21.64
N GLY A 25 5.11 -11.22 -22.86
CA GLY A 25 6.13 -11.69 -23.79
C GLY A 25 6.87 -12.94 -23.31
N GLY A 26 6.37 -13.65 -22.29
CA GLY A 26 7.05 -14.74 -21.59
C GLY A 26 8.06 -14.28 -20.53
N VAL A 27 7.97 -13.03 -20.06
CA VAL A 27 8.76 -12.50 -18.94
C VAL A 27 7.98 -12.67 -17.64
N THR A 28 8.66 -13.14 -16.60
CA THR A 28 8.12 -13.15 -15.24
C THR A 28 8.02 -11.73 -14.70
N VAL A 29 6.80 -11.22 -14.59
CA VAL A 29 6.54 -9.87 -14.04
C VAL A 29 5.93 -9.99 -12.65
N LEU A 30 6.60 -9.36 -11.68
CA LEU A 30 6.12 -9.22 -10.31
C LEU A 30 5.47 -7.85 -10.11
N LEU A 31 4.15 -7.85 -9.95
CA LEU A 31 3.40 -6.68 -9.47
C LEU A 31 3.29 -6.76 -7.96
N ALA A 32 3.58 -5.66 -7.27
CA ALA A 32 3.42 -5.52 -5.82
C ALA A 32 2.65 -4.25 -5.49
N GLY A 33 1.68 -4.35 -4.57
CA GLY A 33 0.89 -3.21 -4.14
C GLY A 33 -0.06 -3.57 -3.02
N ASP A 34 -1.04 -2.70 -2.77
CA ASP A 34 -2.16 -2.98 -1.89
C ASP A 34 -3.37 -2.23 -2.45
N PHE A 35 -4.38 -3.00 -2.85
CA PHE A 35 -5.55 -2.47 -3.53
C PHE A 35 -6.51 -1.73 -2.58
N ARG A 36 -6.25 -1.74 -1.28
CA ARG A 36 -7.04 -1.02 -0.27
C ARG A 36 -6.57 0.41 -0.03
N GLN A 37 -5.42 0.80 -0.57
CA GLN A 37 -4.82 2.11 -0.28
C GLN A 37 -5.46 3.22 -1.10
N THR A 38 -5.35 3.13 -2.42
CA THR A 38 -5.88 4.15 -3.34
C THR A 38 -6.16 3.53 -4.70
N LEU A 39 -7.35 3.85 -5.21
CA LEU A 39 -7.72 3.57 -6.59
C LEU A 39 -6.86 4.43 -7.54
N PRO A 40 -6.71 4.04 -8.82
CA PRO A 40 -6.11 4.91 -9.83
C PRO A 40 -6.93 6.19 -9.98
N VAL A 41 -6.26 7.34 -10.03
CA VAL A 41 -6.91 8.63 -10.25
C VAL A 41 -7.31 8.73 -11.71
N VAL A 42 -8.59 9.01 -11.98
CA VAL A 42 -9.11 9.30 -13.32
C VAL A 42 -9.60 10.75 -13.36
N PRO A 43 -8.85 11.68 -13.98
CA PRO A 43 -9.24 13.08 -14.02
C PRO A 43 -10.63 13.26 -14.65
N ARG A 44 -11.53 13.98 -13.95
CA ARG A 44 -12.93 14.18 -14.35
C ARG A 44 -13.72 12.88 -14.54
N GLY A 45 -13.22 11.77 -14.00
CA GLY A 45 -13.89 10.47 -14.03
C GLY A 45 -14.91 10.32 -12.92
N THR A 46 -15.85 9.41 -13.13
CA THR A 46 -16.78 8.96 -12.10
C THR A 46 -16.14 7.87 -11.24
N ARG A 47 -16.75 7.53 -10.10
CA ARG A 47 -16.35 6.37 -9.28
C ARG A 47 -16.31 5.06 -10.09
N ALA A 48 -17.23 4.91 -11.05
CA ALA A 48 -17.23 3.74 -11.94
C ALA A 48 -16.00 3.72 -12.86
N ASP A 49 -15.52 4.89 -13.31
CA ASP A 49 -14.31 5.00 -14.13
C ASP A 49 -13.06 4.64 -13.33
N GLU A 50 -12.98 5.04 -12.06
CA GLU A 50 -11.87 4.65 -11.16
C GLU A 50 -11.81 3.13 -10.96
N ILE A 51 -12.97 2.50 -10.73
CA ILE A 51 -13.06 1.02 -10.63
C ILE A 51 -12.65 0.39 -11.97
N LYS A 52 -13.12 0.92 -13.10
CA LYS A 52 -12.79 0.43 -14.43
C LYS A 52 -11.30 0.61 -14.78
N ALA A 53 -10.64 1.60 -14.20
CA ALA A 53 -9.22 1.87 -14.32
C ALA A 53 -8.34 0.90 -13.51
N CYS A 54 -8.89 0.21 -12.52
CA CYS A 54 -8.14 -0.74 -11.70
C CYS A 54 -7.66 -1.95 -12.50
N ILE A 55 -6.48 -2.50 -12.15
CA ILE A 55 -5.96 -3.74 -12.74
C ILE A 55 -6.93 -4.92 -12.59
N LYS A 56 -7.70 -4.97 -11.50
CA LYS A 56 -8.73 -6.00 -11.27
C LYS A 56 -9.81 -6.01 -12.36
N SER A 57 -9.98 -4.90 -13.06
CA SER A 57 -10.91 -4.72 -14.19
C SER A 57 -10.23 -4.95 -15.55
N SER A 58 -8.99 -5.45 -15.57
CA SER A 58 -8.25 -5.81 -16.79
C SER A 58 -8.57 -7.23 -17.21
N ILE A 59 -8.52 -7.48 -18.52
CA ILE A 59 -8.57 -8.84 -19.08
C ILE A 59 -7.42 -9.72 -18.58
N LEU A 60 -6.29 -9.12 -18.20
CA LEU A 60 -5.12 -9.84 -17.72
C LEU A 60 -5.30 -10.37 -16.29
N TRP A 61 -6.26 -9.83 -15.54
CA TRP A 61 -6.43 -10.17 -14.12
C TRP A 61 -6.78 -11.64 -13.89
N SER A 62 -7.52 -12.28 -14.80
CA SER A 62 -7.84 -13.71 -14.71
C SER A 62 -6.59 -14.61 -14.84
N LEU A 63 -5.53 -14.10 -15.47
CA LEU A 63 -4.26 -14.80 -15.68
C LEU A 63 -3.25 -14.51 -14.56
N VAL A 64 -3.59 -13.60 -13.64
CA VAL A 64 -2.72 -13.16 -12.56
C VAL A 64 -2.87 -14.10 -11.37
N LYS A 65 -1.78 -14.77 -10.99
CA LYS A 65 -1.71 -15.48 -9.70
C LYS A 65 -1.60 -14.47 -8.56
N VAL A 66 -2.54 -14.53 -7.61
CA VAL A 66 -2.54 -13.63 -6.45
C VAL A 66 -1.92 -14.33 -5.25
N LEU A 67 -0.87 -13.74 -4.70
CA LEU A 67 -0.27 -14.13 -3.42
C LEU A 67 -0.47 -13.02 -2.38
N SER A 68 -0.72 -13.39 -1.14
CA SER A 68 -1.01 -12.44 -0.05
C SER A 68 0.01 -12.55 1.07
N LEU A 69 0.56 -11.41 1.51
CA LEU A 69 1.39 -11.35 2.70
C LEU A 69 0.50 -11.05 3.91
N THR A 70 0.51 -11.93 4.90
CA THR A 70 -0.34 -11.87 6.09
C THR A 70 0.36 -11.29 7.31
N ILE A 71 1.70 -11.29 7.31
CA ILE A 71 2.51 -10.87 8.46
C ILE A 71 2.90 -9.41 8.31
N ASN A 72 2.51 -8.58 9.28
CA ASN A 72 2.98 -7.21 9.40
C ASN A 72 4.35 -7.18 10.10
N MET A 73 5.41 -7.33 9.31
CA MET A 73 6.78 -7.32 9.80
C MET A 73 7.13 -6.05 10.60
N ARG A 74 6.51 -4.90 10.33
CA ARG A 74 6.81 -3.65 11.06
C ARG A 74 6.44 -3.76 12.55
N VAL A 75 5.27 -4.31 12.83
CA VAL A 75 4.81 -4.56 14.21
C VAL A 75 5.69 -5.59 14.88
N GLN A 76 6.04 -6.66 14.15
CA GLN A 76 6.85 -7.75 14.69
C GLN A 76 8.27 -7.29 15.08
N LEU A 77 8.86 -6.39 14.29
CA LEU A 77 10.19 -5.85 14.56
C LEU A 77 10.21 -4.85 15.73
N LEU A 78 9.14 -4.09 15.93
CA LEU A 78 9.05 -3.09 17.01
C LEU A 78 8.73 -3.70 18.38
N GLN A 79 8.32 -4.98 18.45
CA GLN A 79 7.93 -5.71 19.68
C GLN A 79 7.01 -4.93 20.65
N ASN A 80 6.26 -3.97 20.12
CA ASN A 80 5.41 -3.10 20.92
C ASN A 80 3.97 -3.61 20.90
N GLN A 81 3.45 -4.01 22.07
CA GLN A 81 2.08 -4.51 22.21
C GLN A 81 1.03 -3.53 21.69
N LYS A 82 1.20 -2.22 21.95
CA LYS A 82 0.32 -1.16 21.44
C LYS A 82 0.35 -1.07 19.91
N GLY A 83 1.51 -1.31 19.29
CA GLY A 83 1.65 -1.36 17.84
C GLY A 83 0.91 -2.55 17.22
N GLY A 84 0.84 -3.67 17.92
CA GLY A 84 0.08 -4.85 17.49
C GLY A 84 -1.43 -4.63 17.50
N GLU A 85 -1.96 -4.02 18.56
CA GLU A 85 -3.37 -3.65 18.64
C GLU A 85 -3.75 -2.63 17.57
N PHE A 86 -2.95 -1.58 17.42
CA PHE A 86 -3.12 -0.56 16.39
C PHE A 86 -3.15 -1.18 14.98
N SER A 87 -2.22 -2.10 14.68
CA SER A 87 -2.20 -2.76 13.38
C SER A 87 -3.41 -3.67 13.14
N LYS A 88 -3.96 -4.31 14.18
CA LYS A 88 -5.19 -5.11 14.02
C LYS A 88 -6.35 -4.22 13.62
N ILE A 89 -6.49 -3.08 14.29
CA ILE A 89 -7.54 -2.11 13.98
C ILE A 89 -7.39 -1.56 12.56
N LEU A 90 -6.18 -1.19 12.12
CA LEU A 90 -5.94 -0.76 10.74
C LEU A 90 -6.31 -1.85 9.70
N ILE A 91 -6.06 -3.12 10.01
CA ILE A 91 -6.46 -4.24 9.13
C ILE A 91 -7.99 -4.34 9.06
N ASP A 92 -8.68 -4.17 10.17
CA ASP A 92 -10.15 -4.24 10.22
C ASP A 92 -10.81 -3.04 9.53
N ILE A 93 -10.23 -1.84 9.64
CA ILE A 93 -10.60 -0.66 8.83
C ILE A 93 -10.46 -0.98 7.35
N GLY A 94 -9.29 -1.48 6.93
CA GLY A 94 -9.05 -1.82 5.52
C GLY A 94 -9.91 -2.97 4.98
N LYS A 95 -10.56 -3.74 5.87
CA LYS A 95 -11.53 -4.79 5.50
C LYS A 95 -12.99 -4.31 5.54
N GLY A 96 -13.24 -3.07 5.96
CA GLY A 96 -14.60 -2.54 6.11
C GLY A 96 -15.38 -3.20 7.24
N LYS A 97 -14.71 -3.69 8.29
CA LYS A 97 -15.36 -4.33 9.45
C LYS A 97 -15.79 -3.33 10.53
N ILE A 98 -15.25 -2.12 10.50
CA ILE A 98 -15.63 -1.07 11.44
C ILE A 98 -16.87 -0.38 10.88
N PRO A 99 -17.93 -0.18 11.69
CA PRO A 99 -19.12 0.51 11.23
C PRO A 99 -18.78 1.93 10.78
N GLU A 100 -19.39 2.30 9.66
CA GLU A 100 -19.29 3.62 9.05
C GLU A 100 -20.61 4.35 9.29
N GLU A 101 -20.55 5.55 9.84
CA GLU A 101 -21.69 6.45 10.04
C GLU A 101 -21.44 7.72 9.21
N ASP A 102 -22.34 8.04 8.27
CA ASP A 102 -22.27 9.22 7.40
C ASP A 102 -20.94 9.42 6.67
N GLY A 103 -20.36 8.36 6.11
CA GLY A 103 -19.09 8.47 5.38
C GLY A 103 -17.86 8.54 6.30
N LYS A 104 -18.06 8.40 7.62
CA LYS A 104 -17.00 8.54 8.63
C LYS A 104 -16.87 7.28 9.46
N ILE A 105 -15.64 6.99 9.83
CA ILE A 105 -15.31 5.87 10.72
C ILE A 105 -15.00 6.45 12.09
N ASN A 106 -15.59 5.89 13.14
CA ASN A 106 -15.23 6.24 14.49
C ASN A 106 -13.89 5.58 14.87
N ILE A 107 -12.88 6.42 15.10
CA ILE A 107 -11.50 6.02 15.38
C ILE A 107 -11.20 5.98 16.89
N SER A 108 -12.18 6.23 17.77
CA SER A 108 -11.99 6.20 19.24
C SER A 108 -11.37 4.90 19.78
N CYS A 109 -11.45 3.81 19.01
CA CYS A 109 -10.78 2.54 19.30
C CYS A 109 -9.24 2.56 19.19
N LEU A 110 -8.62 3.56 18.55
CA LEU A 110 -7.17 3.59 18.30
C LEU A 110 -6.30 4.05 19.48
N HIS A 111 -6.88 4.31 20.67
CA HIS A 111 -6.13 4.85 21.84
C HIS A 111 -5.23 6.04 21.44
N CYS A 112 -5.73 6.92 20.58
CA CYS A 112 -4.98 8.08 20.12
C CYS A 112 -4.87 9.11 21.24
N ASP A 113 -3.67 9.64 21.42
CA ASP A 113 -3.49 10.81 22.26
C ASP A 113 -3.92 12.06 21.48
N ILE A 114 -5.05 12.64 21.84
CA ILE A 114 -5.49 13.92 21.27
C ILE A 114 -4.61 15.03 21.84
N VAL A 115 -4.02 15.81 20.95
CA VAL A 115 -3.13 16.91 21.32
C VAL A 115 -3.83 18.23 20.96
N PRO A 116 -3.84 19.23 21.86
CA PRO A 116 -4.64 20.45 21.67
C PRO A 116 -4.06 21.40 20.61
N ASP A 117 -2.77 21.32 20.30
CA ASP A 117 -2.07 22.27 19.45
C ASP A 117 -0.91 21.64 18.67
N LEU A 118 -0.51 22.32 17.59
CA LEU A 118 0.56 21.87 16.70
C LEU A 118 1.92 21.77 17.40
N ILE A 119 2.21 22.64 18.38
CA ILE A 119 3.51 22.66 19.07
C ILE A 119 3.65 21.40 19.91
N ASN A 120 2.64 21.09 20.74
CA ASN A 120 2.64 19.85 21.50
C ASN A 120 2.65 18.61 20.59
N LEU A 121 2.02 18.67 19.40
CA LEU A 121 2.08 17.57 18.44
C LEU A 121 3.50 17.39 17.89
N THR A 122 4.15 18.50 17.51
CA THR A 122 5.52 18.51 17.01
C THR A 122 6.49 18.00 18.06
N ASP A 123 6.39 18.46 19.31
CA ASP A 123 7.27 18.01 20.39
C ASP A 123 7.05 16.54 20.76
N LYS A 124 5.80 16.05 20.64
CA LYS A 124 5.46 14.66 20.93
C LYS A 124 5.91 13.69 19.83
N ILE A 125 5.76 14.07 18.55
CA ILE A 125 6.17 13.23 17.40
C ILE A 125 7.67 13.37 17.13
N TYR A 126 8.22 14.59 17.27
CA TYR A 126 9.61 14.94 16.96
C TYR A 126 10.27 15.66 18.14
N PRO A 127 10.46 14.99 19.29
CA PRO A 127 11.10 15.62 20.43
C PRO A 127 12.53 16.04 20.05
N ASN A 128 12.89 17.28 20.43
CA ASN A 128 14.18 17.89 20.15
C ASN A 128 14.52 18.09 18.66
N ILE A 129 13.52 18.30 17.79
CA ILE A 129 13.76 18.57 16.35
C ILE A 129 14.72 19.76 16.12
N ALA A 130 14.69 20.77 16.97
CA ALA A 130 15.60 21.92 16.90
C ALA A 130 17.08 21.54 17.12
N LYS A 131 17.36 20.44 17.84
CA LYS A 131 18.72 19.92 18.10
C LYS A 131 19.16 18.86 17.09
N ALA A 132 18.29 18.50 16.13
CA ALA A 132 18.58 17.48 15.13
C ALA A 132 19.78 17.84 14.22
N GLY A 133 20.14 19.14 14.13
CA GLY A 133 21.28 19.61 13.34
C GLY A 133 22.65 19.05 13.78
N GLU A 134 22.81 18.67 15.06
CA GLU A 134 24.12 18.25 15.61
C GLU A 134 24.37 16.73 15.51
N ASN A 135 23.32 15.90 15.33
CA ASN A 135 23.39 14.43 15.25
C ASN A 135 22.38 13.84 14.24
N CYS A 136 22.24 14.50 13.10
CA CYS A 136 21.15 14.33 12.14
C CYS A 136 21.00 12.90 11.58
N SER A 137 22.11 12.18 11.34
CA SER A 137 22.10 10.83 10.76
C SER A 137 21.44 9.79 11.65
N SER A 138 21.77 9.75 12.95
CA SER A 138 21.20 8.77 13.88
C SER A 138 19.74 9.10 14.21
N TRP A 139 19.48 10.39 14.49
CA TRP A 139 18.16 10.88 14.85
C TRP A 139 17.11 10.69 13.74
N LEU A 140 17.52 10.92 12.47
CA LEU A 140 16.66 10.65 11.31
C LEU A 140 16.49 9.17 11.04
N LYS A 141 17.52 8.31 11.19
CA LYS A 141 17.39 6.87 10.92
C LYS A 141 16.40 6.17 11.85
N GLU A 142 16.39 6.54 13.13
CA GLU A 142 15.39 6.03 14.09
C GLU A 142 13.95 6.50 13.75
N ARG A 143 13.82 7.67 13.11
CA ARG A 143 12.52 8.32 12.85
C ARG A 143 12.06 8.25 11.38
N GLN A 144 12.91 7.83 10.45
CA GLN A 144 12.56 7.57 9.04
C GLN A 144 11.49 6.47 8.93
N PHE A 145 11.36 5.66 9.98
CA PHE A 145 10.29 4.70 10.15
C PHE A 145 8.89 5.37 10.23
N LEU A 146 8.79 6.59 10.78
CA LEU A 146 7.54 7.36 10.87
C LEU A 146 7.11 7.94 9.50
N LEU A 147 8.04 8.28 8.61
CA LEU A 147 7.69 8.68 7.23
C LEU A 147 7.25 7.48 6.37
N GLN A 148 7.56 6.26 6.79
CA GLN A 148 7.02 5.02 6.20
C GLN A 148 5.68 4.57 6.82
N LEU A 149 4.99 5.44 7.59
CA LEU A 149 3.64 5.18 8.13
C LEU A 149 2.60 4.91 7.04
N MET A 150 2.93 5.11 5.78
CA MET A 150 2.21 4.48 4.68
C MET A 150 2.71 3.04 4.46
N ASN A 151 1.84 2.10 4.85
CA ASN A 151 1.54 0.89 4.08
C ASN A 151 2.47 -0.31 4.19
N LYS A 152 2.01 -1.39 4.86
CA LYS A 152 2.04 -2.79 4.39
C LYS A 152 0.98 -3.54 5.21
N PRO A 153 -0.05 -4.09 4.56
CA PRO A 153 0.02 -5.49 4.15
C PRO A 153 -0.04 -5.56 2.62
N ILE A 154 1.04 -6.05 2.03
CA ILE A 154 1.16 -6.21 0.57
C ILE A 154 0.16 -7.27 0.11
N LEU A 155 -0.65 -6.91 -0.89
CA LEU A 155 -1.46 -7.85 -1.65
C LEU A 155 -0.97 -7.90 -3.09
N SER A 156 -0.87 -9.13 -3.60
CA SER A 156 -0.33 -9.58 -4.87
C SER A 156 1.18 -9.53 -4.98
N ILE A 157 1.79 -10.72 -4.98
CA ILE A 157 2.96 -11.11 -5.78
C ILE A 157 2.37 -11.92 -6.94
N THR A 158 2.67 -11.56 -8.18
CA THR A 158 2.23 -12.31 -9.37
C THR A 158 3.43 -12.93 -10.07
N PHE A 159 3.26 -14.17 -10.53
CA PHE A 159 4.15 -14.81 -11.49
C PHE A 159 3.39 -14.91 -12.81
N ALA A 160 3.92 -14.32 -13.88
CA ALA A 160 3.55 -14.63 -15.24
C ALA A 160 4.64 -15.54 -15.82
N GLY A 161 4.51 -16.84 -15.62
CA GLY A 161 5.47 -17.82 -16.13
C GLY A 161 4.93 -19.22 -15.92
N GLU A 162 4.22 -19.76 -16.91
CA GLU A 162 4.09 -21.20 -17.03
C GLU A 162 5.43 -21.76 -17.53
N ASN A 163 5.85 -22.81 -16.83
CA ASN A 163 7.04 -23.61 -17.03
C ASN A 163 7.48 -23.69 -18.51
N ALA A 164 8.75 -23.40 -18.74
CA ALA A 164 9.44 -23.99 -19.87
C ALA A 164 9.46 -25.51 -19.62
N ASN A 165 8.64 -26.24 -20.38
CA ASN A 165 8.97 -27.61 -20.75
C ASN A 165 10.16 -27.58 -21.71
#